data_AF-A0A1F3NW13-F1
#
_entry.id   AF-A0A1F3NW13-F1
#
_cell.length_a   1.000
_cell.length_b   1.000
_cell.length_c   1.000
_cell.angle_alpha   90.00
_cell.angle_beta   90.00
_cell.angle_gamma   90.00
#
_symmetry.space_group_name_H-M   'P 1'
#
loop_
_entity.id
_entity.type
_entity.pdbx_description
1 polymer ?
#
loop_
_entity_poly.entity_id
_entity_poly.type
_entity_poly.pdbx_seq_one_letter_code
_entity_poly.pdbx_strand_id
1 'polypeptide(L)' 'MSKEGDHLVIPPTALQVMEEFVTVMHADPDIPDDAINKLNNLLLKGVVPKPDDIHKALFESLMESDK' A
#
# COMPACT_ATOMS: atom_id res chain seq x y z
N MET A 1 -29.43 2.59 -0.91
CA MET A 1 -28.66 2.04 0.23
C MET A 1 -27.21 2.02 -0.17
N SER A 2 -26.46 3.06 0.19
CA SER A 2 -25.02 3.12 -0.04
C SER A 2 -24.36 2.15 0.94
N LYS A 3 -23.60 1.18 0.42
CA LYS A 3 -22.72 0.34 1.25
C LYS A 3 -21.64 1.27 1.77
N GLU A 4 -21.79 1.76 2.99
CA GLU A 4 -20.68 2.36 3.74
C GLU A 4 -19.59 1.29 3.75
N GLY A 5 -18.48 1.56 3.06
CA GLY A 5 -17.34 0.68 3.08
C GLY A 5 -16.88 0.56 4.52
N ASP A 6 -16.83 -0.66 5.05
CA ASP A 6 -16.31 -0.96 6.39
C ASP A 6 -14.89 -0.43 6.49
N HIS A 7 -14.74 0.83 6.94
CA HIS A 7 -13.45 1.40 7.27
C HIS A 7 -13.05 0.77 8.59
N LEU A 8 -12.35 -0.37 8.53
CA LEU A 8 -11.93 -1.06 9.73
C LEU A 8 -10.91 -0.18 10.43
N VAL A 9 -11.11 0.00 11.74
CA VAL A 9 -10.08 0.57 12.59
C VAL A 9 -8.89 -0.38 12.54
N ILE A 10 -7.75 0.11 12.05
CA ILE A 10 -6.51 -0.69 11.99
C ILE A 10 -6.07 -0.93 13.44
N PRO A 11 -6.01 -2.20 13.91
CA PRO A 11 -5.54 -2.49 15.26
C PRO A 11 -4.09 -2.06 15.45
N PRO A 12 -3.66 -1.67 16.66
CA PRO A 12 -2.29 -1.21 16.91
C PRO A 12 -1.21 -2.20 16.45
N THR A 13 -1.45 -3.50 16.62
CA THR A 13 -0.54 -4.55 16.15
C THR A 13 -0.40 -4.57 14.63
N ALA A 14 -1.51 -4.40 13.89
CA ALA A 14 -1.47 -4.38 12.44
C ALA A 14 -0.73 -3.13 11.93
N LEU A 15 -0.92 -1.98 12.58
CA LEU A 15 -0.18 -0.76 12.26
C LEU A 15 1.33 -0.97 12.45
N GLN A 16 1.76 -1.55 13.57
CA GLN A 16 3.17 -1.84 13.82
C GLN A 16 3.76 -2.80 12.77
N VAL A 17 3.01 -3.84 12.36
CA VAL A 17 3.45 -4.75 11.29
C VAL A 17 3.59 -4.01 9.96
N MET A 18 2.68 -3.08 9.63
CA MET A 18 2.78 -2.26 8.41
C MET A 18 4.02 -1.36 8.43
N GLU A 19 4.34 -0.73 9.56
CA GLU A 19 5.53 0.13 9.71
C GLU A 19 6.84 -0.65 9.50
N GLU A 20 6.98 -1.81 10.13
CA GLU A 20 8.14 -2.69 9.94
C GLU A 20 8.22 -3.21 8.50
N PHE A 21 7.08 -3.55 7.90
CA PHE A 21 7.02 -4.01 6.51
C PHE A 21 7.47 -2.92 5.53
N VAL A 22 7.00 -1.68 5.69
CA VAL A 22 7.45 -0.53 4.88
C VAL A 22 8.94 -0.28 5.04
N THR A 23 9.47 -0.42 6.27
CA THR A 23 10.90 -0.29 6.54
C THR A 23 11.72 -1.32 5.77
N VAL A 24 11.28 -2.58 5.74
CA VAL A 24 11.94 -3.64 4.97
C VAL A 24 11.87 -3.37 3.47
N MET A 25 10.75 -2.84 2.95
CA MET A 25 10.62 -2.50 1.54
C MET A 25 11.60 -1.40 1.10
N HIS A 26 11.83 -0.37 1.92
CA HIS A 26 12.82 0.68 1.60
C HIS A 26 14.26 0.17 1.60
N ALA A 27 14.53 -1.01 2.15
CA ALA A 27 15.84 -1.65 2.05
C ALA A 27 16.08 -2.33 0.68
N ASP A 28 15.04 -2.51 -0.12
CA ASP A 28 15.13 -3.03 -1.48
C ASP A 28 15.33 -1.86 -2.48
N PRO A 29 16.53 -1.71 -3.07
CA PRO A 29 16.83 -0.60 -3.96
C PRO A 29 16.08 -0.67 -5.31
N ASP A 30 15.51 -1.83 -5.66
CA ASP A 30 14.78 -2.00 -6.91
C ASP A 30 13.31 -1.55 -6.80
N ILE A 31 12.84 -1.24 -5.58
CA ILE A 31 11.49 -0.75 -5.34
C ILE A 31 11.52 0.78 -5.21
N PRO A 32 10.86 1.52 -6.11
CA PRO A 32 10.75 2.98 -5.99
C PRO A 32 10.03 3.42 -4.70
N ASP A 33 10.54 4.46 -4.04
CA ASP A 33 9.93 5.03 -2.83
C ASP A 33 8.46 5.43 -3.05
N ASP A 34 8.10 5.91 -4.24
CA ASP A 34 6.73 6.30 -4.56
C ASP A 34 5.78 5.09 -4.63
N ALA A 35 6.27 3.93 -5.08
CA ALA A 35 5.52 2.68 -5.09
C ALA A 35 5.27 2.17 -3.67
N ILE A 36 6.29 2.24 -2.80
CA ILE A 36 6.17 1.91 -1.37
C ILE A 36 5.15 2.82 -0.69
N ASN A 37 5.23 4.13 -0.96
CA ASN A 37 4.27 5.12 -0.42
C ASN A 37 2.83 4.86 -0.90
N LYS A 38 2.65 4.50 -2.17
CA LYS A 38 1.33 4.13 -2.73
C LYS A 38 0.76 2.90 -2.03
N LEU A 39 1.57 1.87 -1.79
CA LEU A 39 1.14 0.67 -1.08
C LEU A 39 0.81 0.97 0.38
N ASN A 40 1.66 1.73 1.08
CA ASN A 40 1.41 2.12 2.47
C ASN A 40 0.07 2.87 2.62
N ASN A 41 -0.16 3.86 1.74
CA ASN A 41 -1.43 4.59 1.71
C ASN A 41 -2.64 3.70 1.40
N LEU A 42 -2.46 2.64 0.61
CA LEU A 42 -3.50 1.67 0.32
C LEU A 42 -3.84 0.83 1.57
N LEU A 43 -2.84 0.37 2.31
CA LEU A 43 -2.99 -0.44 3.53
C LEU A 43 -3.61 0.37 4.67
N LEU A 44 -3.25 1.66 4.80
CA LEU A 44 -3.75 2.56 5.83
C LEU A 44 -5.25 2.92 5.67
N LYS A 45 -5.89 2.54 4.55
CA LYS A 45 -7.35 2.72 4.36
C LYS A 45 -8.20 1.80 5.23
N GLY A 46 -7.60 0.85 5.94
CA GLY A 46 -8.34 -0.05 6.83
C GLY A 46 -9.31 -0.98 6.08
N VAL A 47 -9.05 -1.23 4.79
CA VAL A 47 -9.76 -2.22 3.98
C VAL A 47 -8.74 -3.19 3.42
N VAL A 48 -9.09 -4.47 3.32
CA VAL A 48 -8.21 -5.44 2.64
C VAL A 48 -8.16 -5.07 1.15
N PRO A 49 -7.01 -4.61 0.63
CA PRO A 49 -6.92 -4.22 -0.76
C PRO A 49 -7.01 -5.45 -1.67
N LYS A 50 -7.55 -5.26 -2.87
CA LYS A 50 -7.58 -6.33 -3.87
C LYS A 50 -6.17 -6.58 -4.41
N PRO A 51 -5.87 -7.79 -4.91
CA PRO A 51 -4.60 -8.09 -5.56
C PRO A 51 -4.25 -7.07 -6.67
N ASP A 52 -5.23 -6.66 -7.47
CA ASP A 52 -5.03 -5.70 -8.56
C ASP A 52 -4.62 -4.31 -8.03
N ASP A 53 -5.18 -3.87 -6.91
CA ASP A 53 -4.84 -2.58 -6.29
C ASP A 53 -3.41 -2.59 -5.74
N ILE A 54 -2.97 -3.72 -5.17
CA ILE A 54 -1.59 -3.92 -4.71
C ILE A 54 -0.63 -3.90 -5.90
N HIS A 55 -0.95 -4.64 -6.96
CA HIS A 55 -0.14 -4.69 -8.17
C HIS A 55 0.03 -3.30 -8.79
N LYS A 56 -1.07 -2.54 -8.88
CA LYS A 56 -1.05 -1.16 -9.35
C LYS A 56 -0.17 -0.25 -8.50
N ALA A 57 -0.27 -0.34 -7.18
CA ALA A 57 0.54 0.47 -6.27
C ALA A 57 2.04 0.20 -6.44
N LEU A 58 2.42 -1.07 -6.62
CA LEU A 58 3.82 -1.49 -6.69
C LEU A 58 4.46 -1.34 -8.08
N PHE A 59 3.70 -1.55 -9.16
CA PHE A 59 4.30 -1.78 -10.48
C PHE A 59 3.81 -0.83 -11.58
N GLU A 60 2.65 -0.19 -11.44
CA GLU A 60 2.14 0.68 -12.53
C GLU A 60 2.76 2.08 -12.52
N SER A 61 3.34 2.53 -11.41
CA SER A 61 4.05 3.83 -11.34
C SER A 61 5.28 3.90 -12.24
N LEU A 62 5.94 2.76 -12.44
CA LEU A 62 7.14 2.64 -13.28
C LEU A 62 6.86 2.91 -14.77
N MET A 63 5.60 2.83 -15.22
CA MET A 63 5.24 2.94 -16.64
C MET A 63 4.89 4.37 -17.08
N GLU A 64 4.71 5.32 -16.17
CA GLU A 64 4.37 6.71 -16.52
C GLU A 64 5.62 7.59 -16.79
N SER A 65 6.83 7.08 -16.53
CA SER A 65 8.09 7.81 -16.72
C SER A 65 8.72 7.65 -18.12
N ASP A 66 8.11 6.85 -19.00
CA ASP A 66 8.55 6.62 -20.39
C ASP A 66 7.59 7.24 -21.43
N LYS A 67 7.21 8.52 -21.25
CA LYS A 67 6.44 9.25 -22.27
C LYS A 67 6.90 10.68 -22.51
#